data_AF-A0A1M7ZYF4-F1
#
_entry.id   AF-A0A1M7ZYF4-F1
#
_cell.length_a   1.000
_cell.length_b   1.000
_cell.length_c   1.000
_cell.angle_alpha   90.00
_cell.angle_beta   90.00
_cell.angle_gamma   90.00
#
_symmetry.space_group_name_H-M   'P 1'
#
loop_
_entity.id
_entity.type
_entity.pdbx_description
1 polymer ?
#
loop_
_entity_poly.entity_id
_entity_poly.type
_entity_poly.pdbx_seq_one_letter_code
_entity_poly.pdbx_strand_id
1 'polypeptide(L)'
;MSSSSIKIVFQGLILLFAFSMKSQTTDSLKLESKKSVSLELYRQVFWDNLPKPHNWINDYENLFSNEEETKLNQIISDFEKETTVEIAIVTIDTSKVSKDKFEDLSLHITRTWGVGKKEKSNGILIAISKGYRQIRIQNGDGISLVLSDDETAEVIQNQFFPYFKKEEYFEGTKAGILRLIELLRKRL
;
A
#
# COMPACT_ATOMS: atom_id res chain seq x y z
N MET A 1 -55.70 -47.08 -6.01
CA MET A 1 -54.40 -47.03 -5.30
C MET A 1 -53.58 -45.87 -5.86
N SER A 2 -52.99 -45.07 -4.97
CA SER A 2 -51.83 -44.17 -5.19
C SER A 2 -52.01 -42.89 -6.04
N SER A 3 -52.46 -41.80 -5.41
CA SER A 3 -52.24 -40.41 -5.88
C SER A 3 -51.63 -39.53 -4.77
N SER A 4 -51.80 -39.90 -3.49
CA SER A 4 -51.25 -39.17 -2.33
C SER A 4 -49.73 -39.34 -2.15
N SER A 5 -49.13 -40.40 -2.68
CA SER A 5 -47.71 -40.70 -2.46
C SER A 5 -46.74 -39.82 -3.26
N ILE A 6 -47.17 -39.21 -4.37
CA ILE A 6 -46.31 -38.40 -5.26
C ILE A 6 -46.10 -36.97 -4.73
N LYS A 7 -47.10 -36.39 -4.06
CA LYS A 7 -47.00 -35.03 -3.49
C LYS A 7 -46.04 -34.95 -2.29
N ILE A 8 -45.97 -36.02 -1.49
CA ILE A 8 -45.10 -36.10 -0.30
C ILE A 8 -43.62 -36.17 -0.70
N VAL A 9 -43.30 -36.87 -1.78
CA VAL A 9 -41.92 -37.00 -2.28
C VAL A 9 -41.39 -35.65 -2.80
N PHE A 10 -42.23 -34.86 -3.50
CA PHE A 10 -41.83 -33.53 -3.99
C PHE A 10 -41.64 -32.50 -2.87
N GLN A 11 -42.47 -32.51 -1.82
CA GLN A 11 -42.30 -31.61 -0.67
C GLN A 11 -41.03 -31.92 0.14
N GLY A 12 -40.70 -33.21 0.31
CA GLY A 12 -39.47 -33.62 0.99
C GLY A 12 -38.20 -33.20 0.24
N LEU A 13 -38.21 -33.27 -1.09
CA LEU A 13 -37.06 -32.87 -1.92
C LEU A 13 -36.79 -31.36 -1.87
N ILE A 14 -37.84 -30.53 -1.85
CA ILE A 14 -37.71 -29.06 -1.74
C ILE A 14 -37.17 -28.65 -0.36
N LEU A 15 -37.60 -29.31 0.72
CA LEU A 15 -37.12 -29.04 2.08
C LEU A 15 -35.65 -29.45 2.28
N LEU A 16 -35.23 -30.59 1.73
CA LEU A 16 -33.82 -31.03 1.74
C LEU A 16 -32.92 -30.07 0.96
N PHE A 17 -33.41 -29.55 -0.18
CA PHE A 17 -32.67 -28.57 -0.97
C PHE A 17 -32.52 -27.23 -0.23
N ALA A 18 -33.61 -26.72 0.36
CA ALA A 18 -33.58 -25.50 1.18
C ALA A 18 -32.69 -25.64 2.42
N PHE A 19 -32.67 -26.81 3.07
CA PHE A 19 -31.80 -27.10 4.20
C PHE A 19 -30.32 -27.17 3.78
N SER A 20 -30.01 -27.81 2.66
CA SER A 20 -28.66 -27.87 2.08
C SER A 20 -28.15 -26.46 1.71
N MET A 21 -28.98 -25.64 1.06
CA MET A 21 -28.64 -24.24 0.76
C MET A 21 -28.47 -23.39 2.03
N LYS A 22 -29.31 -23.60 3.06
CA LYS A 22 -29.19 -22.88 4.34
C LYS A 22 -27.94 -23.27 5.12
N SER A 23 -27.53 -24.54 5.08
CA SER A 23 -26.26 -25.00 5.65
C SER A 23 -25.06 -24.40 4.91
N GLN A 24 -25.04 -24.49 3.58
CA GLN A 24 -23.95 -23.94 2.76
C GLN A 24 -23.78 -22.43 2.93
N THR A 25 -24.89 -21.68 2.97
CA THR A 25 -24.87 -20.23 3.22
C THR A 25 -24.43 -19.88 4.64
N THR A 26 -24.81 -20.69 5.65
CA THR A 26 -24.38 -20.43 7.03
C THR A 26 -22.89 -20.67 7.23
N ASP A 27 -22.33 -21.70 6.59
CA ASP A 27 -20.90 -22.02 6.69
C ASP A 27 -20.02 -21.03 5.91
N SER A 28 -20.47 -20.57 4.73
CA SER A 28 -19.77 -19.53 3.97
C SER A 28 -19.73 -18.19 4.72
N LEU A 29 -20.85 -17.77 5.31
CA LEU A 29 -20.92 -16.53 6.10
C LEU A 29 -20.02 -16.57 7.35
N LYS A 30 -19.95 -17.72 8.04
CA LYS A 30 -19.02 -17.91 9.17
C LYS A 30 -17.56 -17.84 8.73
N LEU A 31 -17.23 -18.43 7.57
CA LEU A 31 -15.88 -18.42 7.04
C LEU A 31 -15.45 -17.01 6.60
N GLU A 32 -16.32 -16.28 5.91
CA GLU A 32 -16.08 -14.89 5.51
C GLU A 32 -15.90 -13.97 6.73
N SER A 33 -16.77 -14.11 7.74
CA SER A 33 -16.62 -13.40 9.02
C SER A 33 -15.26 -13.69 9.67
N LYS A 34 -14.87 -14.97 9.81
CA LYS A 34 -13.58 -15.33 10.41
C LYS A 34 -12.39 -14.78 9.62
N LYS A 35 -12.44 -14.80 8.28
CA LYS A 35 -11.43 -14.20 7.41
C LYS A 35 -11.33 -12.70 7.61
N SER A 36 -12.46 -11.99 7.64
CA SER A 36 -12.47 -10.54 7.87
C SER A 36 -11.87 -10.17 9.22
N VAL A 37 -12.23 -10.89 10.29
CA VAL A 37 -11.65 -10.69 11.63
C VAL A 37 -10.15 -10.97 11.64
N SER A 38 -9.69 -12.04 10.98
CA SER A 38 -8.25 -12.33 10.89
C SER A 38 -7.47 -11.28 10.09
N LEU A 39 -8.09 -10.71 9.05
CA LEU A 39 -7.49 -9.67 8.22
C LEU A 39 -7.36 -8.36 9.01
N GLU A 40 -8.43 -7.93 9.68
CA GLU A 40 -8.38 -6.73 10.52
C GLU A 40 -7.40 -6.88 11.68
N LEU A 41 -7.31 -8.07 12.28
CA LEU A 41 -6.28 -8.35 13.29
C LEU A 41 -4.87 -8.22 12.71
N TYR A 42 -4.61 -8.78 11.52
CA TYR A 42 -3.31 -8.65 10.87
C TYR A 42 -2.96 -7.20 10.54
N ARG A 43 -3.92 -6.41 10.05
CA ARG A 43 -3.77 -4.96 9.83
C ARG A 43 -3.41 -4.22 11.11
N GLN A 44 -4.14 -4.50 12.19
CA GLN A 44 -3.88 -3.89 13.49
C GLN A 44 -2.50 -4.27 14.03
N VAL A 45 -2.11 -5.54 13.94
CA VAL A 45 -0.78 -6.00 14.35
C VAL A 45 0.31 -5.30 13.55
N PHE A 46 0.14 -5.15 12.23
CA PHE A 46 1.08 -4.43 11.39
C PHE A 46 1.16 -2.95 11.78
N TRP A 47 0.02 -2.31 12.02
CA TRP A 47 -0.06 -0.91 12.46
C TRP A 47 0.69 -0.67 13.78
N ASP A 48 0.46 -1.53 14.76
CA ASP A 48 1.04 -1.40 16.11
C ASP A 48 2.52 -1.80 16.17
N ASN A 49 2.96 -2.66 15.24
CA ASN A 49 4.30 -3.24 15.22
C ASN A 49 4.97 -3.03 13.86
N LEU A 50 5.07 -1.76 13.45
CA LEU A 50 5.75 -1.44 12.20
C LEU A 50 7.18 -1.99 12.20
N PRO A 51 7.58 -2.75 11.17
CA PRO A 51 8.95 -3.19 11.03
C PRO A 51 9.89 -1.99 10.91
N LYS A 52 11.08 -2.11 11.48
CA LYS A 52 12.13 -1.10 11.30
C LYS A 52 12.55 -1.09 9.82
N PRO A 53 12.78 0.10 9.22
CA PRO A 53 13.30 0.16 7.87
C PRO A 53 14.70 -0.45 7.85
N HIS A 54 14.98 -1.25 6.83
CA HIS A 54 16.28 -1.91 6.68
C HIS A 54 17.19 -1.17 5.69
N ASN A 55 16.59 -0.46 4.73
CA ASN A 55 17.23 0.47 3.80
C ASN A 55 16.20 1.52 3.35
N TRP A 56 16.50 2.32 2.32
CA TRP A 56 15.56 3.29 1.75
C TRP A 56 14.34 2.63 1.12
N ILE A 57 14.50 1.43 0.55
CA ILE A 57 13.39 0.67 -0.06
C ILE A 57 12.90 -0.41 0.89
N ASN A 58 11.59 -0.45 1.13
CA ASN A 58 10.92 -1.47 1.94
C ASN A 58 9.71 -2.01 1.16
N ASP A 59 9.94 -3.05 0.37
CA ASP A 59 8.97 -3.58 -0.60
C ASP A 59 8.16 -4.75 -0.03
N TYR A 60 6.95 -4.48 0.45
CA TYR A 60 6.04 -5.52 0.94
C TYR A 60 5.09 -6.09 -0.14
N GLU A 61 5.13 -5.55 -1.36
CA GLU A 61 4.34 -6.03 -2.52
C GLU A 61 5.17 -6.81 -3.54
N ASN A 62 6.50 -6.88 -3.38
CA ASN A 62 7.43 -7.44 -4.35
C ASN A 62 7.28 -6.79 -5.73
N LEU A 63 7.20 -5.46 -5.75
CA LEU A 63 7.15 -4.65 -6.97
C LEU A 63 8.52 -4.51 -7.64
N PHE A 64 9.60 -4.74 -6.90
CA PHE A 64 10.97 -4.56 -7.34
C PHE A 64 11.75 -5.87 -7.22
N SER A 65 12.62 -6.13 -8.19
CA SER A 65 13.68 -7.11 -8.07
C SER A 65 14.82 -6.59 -7.18
N ASN A 66 15.66 -7.48 -6.67
CA ASN A 66 16.83 -7.11 -5.85
C ASN A 66 17.77 -6.12 -6.58
N GLU A 67 17.91 -6.23 -7.90
CA GLU A 67 18.74 -5.31 -8.69
C GLU A 67 18.11 -3.92 -8.77
N GLU A 68 16.79 -3.86 -8.94
CA GLU A 68 16.02 -2.61 -8.96
C GLU A 68 16.05 -1.92 -7.60
N GLU A 69 15.84 -2.67 -6.50
CA GLU A 69 16.00 -2.12 -5.15
C GLU A 69 17.40 -1.57 -4.92
N THR A 70 18.44 -2.30 -5.35
CA THR A 70 19.82 -1.83 -5.25
C THR A 70 20.02 -0.50 -5.98
N LYS A 71 19.49 -0.38 -7.21
CA LYS A 71 19.55 0.86 -7.99
C LYS A 71 18.83 2.02 -7.31
N LEU A 72 17.61 1.81 -6.81
CA LEU A 72 16.85 2.86 -6.13
C LEU A 72 17.55 3.30 -4.83
N ASN A 73 18.02 2.34 -4.02
CA ASN A 73 18.78 2.63 -2.81
C ASN A 73 20.06 3.44 -3.11
N GLN A 74 20.76 3.12 -4.20
CA GLN A 74 21.96 3.85 -4.60
C GLN A 74 21.64 5.30 -4.99
N ILE A 75 20.63 5.52 -5.84
CA ILE A 75 20.19 6.86 -6.25
C ILE A 75 19.85 7.73 -5.03
N ILE A 76 19.08 7.17 -4.09
CA ILE A 76 18.68 7.88 -2.87
C ILE A 76 19.90 8.16 -1.98
N SER A 77 20.76 7.16 -1.78
CA SER A 77 21.95 7.31 -0.91
C SER A 77 22.91 8.36 -1.43
N ASP A 78 23.09 8.48 -2.75
CA ASP A 78 23.97 9.51 -3.32
C ASP A 78 23.38 10.90 -3.12
N PHE A 79 22.08 11.06 -3.30
CA PHE A 79 21.40 12.33 -3.03
C PHE A 79 21.40 12.72 -1.55
N GLU A 80 21.23 11.75 -0.64
CA GLU A 80 21.31 11.98 0.80
C GLU A 80 22.71 12.45 1.21
N LYS A 81 23.78 11.85 0.67
CA LYS A 81 25.16 12.30 0.93
C LYS A 81 25.42 13.72 0.43
N GLU A 82 24.82 14.11 -0.69
CA GLU A 82 24.98 15.44 -1.27
C GLU A 82 24.23 16.52 -0.49
N THR A 83 23.04 16.21 0.05
CA THR A 83 22.09 17.25 0.51
C THR A 83 21.58 17.06 1.93
N THR A 84 21.82 15.91 2.55
CA THR A 84 21.22 15.40 3.78
C THR A 84 19.72 15.12 3.72
N VAL A 85 19.07 15.28 2.56
CA VAL A 85 17.65 14.94 2.38
C VAL A 85 17.50 13.42 2.32
N GLU A 86 16.54 12.90 3.08
CA GLU A 86 16.25 11.47 3.11
C GLU A 86 14.98 11.19 2.31
N ILE A 87 15.05 10.21 1.41
CA ILE A 87 13.87 9.71 0.68
C ILE A 87 13.72 8.24 1.04
N ALA A 88 12.55 7.83 1.52
CA ALA A 88 12.24 6.43 1.78
C ALA A 88 11.04 6.00 0.95
N ILE A 89 11.01 4.71 0.58
CA ILE A 89 9.96 4.09 -0.22
C ILE A 89 9.43 2.89 0.52
N VAL A 90 8.11 2.80 0.59
CA VAL A 90 7.40 1.66 1.14
C VAL A 90 6.30 1.22 0.18
N THR A 91 6.25 -0.05 -0.16
CA THR A 91 5.10 -0.63 -0.89
C THR A 91 4.21 -1.34 0.12
N ILE A 92 2.89 -1.21 0.02
CA ILE A 92 1.95 -1.69 1.04
C ILE A 92 0.82 -2.44 0.35
N ASP A 93 0.80 -3.75 0.55
CA ASP A 93 -0.25 -4.62 0.03
C ASP A 93 -1.58 -4.42 0.80
N THR A 94 -2.67 -4.91 0.21
CA THR A 94 -4.03 -4.78 0.77
C THR A 94 -4.25 -5.61 2.04
N SER A 95 -3.34 -6.52 2.38
CA SER A 95 -3.41 -7.26 3.65
C SER A 95 -2.99 -6.39 4.83
N LYS A 96 -2.06 -5.45 4.63
CA LYS A 96 -1.51 -4.60 5.70
C LYS A 96 -2.39 -3.42 6.10
N VAL A 97 -3.26 -2.96 5.19
CA VAL A 97 -4.12 -1.80 5.43
C VAL A 97 -5.37 -1.86 4.58
N SER A 98 -6.46 -1.22 5.03
CA SER A 98 -7.62 -0.94 4.19
C SER A 98 -7.36 0.26 3.29
N LYS A 99 -8.12 0.38 2.21
CA LYS A 99 -7.93 1.46 1.22
C LYS A 99 -8.10 2.86 1.83
N ASP A 100 -9.09 3.03 2.69
CA ASP A 100 -9.41 4.28 3.36
C ASP A 100 -8.37 4.67 4.42
N LYS A 101 -7.57 3.72 4.91
CA LYS A 101 -6.50 3.93 5.89
C LYS A 101 -5.10 4.01 5.30
N PHE A 102 -4.96 3.91 3.97
CA PHE A 102 -3.66 3.96 3.31
C PHE A 102 -2.91 5.27 3.58
N GLU A 103 -3.61 6.40 3.56
CA GLU A 103 -3.04 7.71 3.86
C GLU A 103 -2.59 7.83 5.31
N ASP A 104 -3.48 7.48 6.26
CA ASP A 104 -3.16 7.47 7.69
C ASP A 104 -1.95 6.57 7.99
N LEU A 105 -1.88 5.38 7.37
CA LEU A 105 -0.75 4.46 7.54
C LEU A 105 0.54 5.04 6.97
N SER A 106 0.48 5.66 5.78
CA SER A 106 1.68 6.28 5.19
C SER A 106 2.28 7.35 6.11
N LEU A 107 1.44 8.20 6.70
CA LEU A 107 1.87 9.22 7.67
C LEU A 107 2.39 8.58 8.97
N HIS A 108 1.73 7.53 9.46
CA HIS A 108 2.18 6.76 10.62
C HIS A 108 3.58 6.16 10.41
N ILE A 109 3.82 5.58 9.22
CA ILE A 109 5.13 5.05 8.83
C ILE A 109 6.18 6.17 8.79
N THR A 110 5.90 7.31 8.14
CA THR A 110 6.84 8.44 8.08
C THR A 110 7.29 8.89 9.45
N ARG A 111 6.34 9.05 10.38
CA ARG A 111 6.60 9.47 11.76
C ARG A 111 7.35 8.42 12.57
N THR A 112 6.95 7.15 12.43
CA THR A 112 7.54 6.03 13.19
C THR A 112 8.96 5.72 12.74
N TRP A 113 9.21 5.75 11.43
CA TRP A 113 10.55 5.56 10.89
C TRP A 113 11.45 6.78 11.08
N GLY A 114 10.86 7.96 11.30
CA GLY A 114 11.62 9.20 11.51
C GLY A 114 12.40 9.62 10.27
N VAL A 115 11.77 9.51 9.09
CA VAL A 115 12.41 9.86 7.82
C VAL A 115 12.75 11.35 7.81
N GLY A 116 14.02 11.69 7.59
CA GLY A 116 14.58 13.03 7.63
C GLY A 116 15.45 13.29 8.87
N LYS A 117 16.34 14.27 8.79
CA LYS A 117 17.13 14.69 9.95
C LYS A 117 16.24 15.44 10.94
N LYS A 118 16.30 15.04 12.22
CA LYS A 118 15.46 15.57 13.31
C LYS A 118 15.33 17.10 13.34
N GLU A 119 16.43 17.81 13.16
CA GLU A 119 16.46 19.28 13.22
C GLU A 119 16.10 19.97 11.91
N LYS A 120 16.01 19.22 10.80
CA LYS A 120 15.76 19.76 9.46
C LYS A 120 14.37 19.39 8.93
N SER A 121 13.74 18.34 9.44
CA SER A 121 12.49 17.78 8.91
C SER A 121 12.52 17.62 7.39
N ASN A 122 13.67 17.21 6.85
CA ASN A 122 13.97 17.17 5.43
C ASN A 122 13.82 15.75 4.85
N GLY A 123 12.79 15.04 5.30
CA GLY A 123 12.47 13.68 4.86
C GLY A 123 11.31 13.65 3.87
N ILE A 124 11.30 12.65 2.99
CA ILE A 124 10.19 12.32 2.08
C ILE A 124 9.91 10.83 2.19
N LEU A 125 8.68 10.44 2.52
CA LEU A 125 8.24 9.04 2.38
C LEU A 125 7.33 8.91 1.16
N ILE A 126 7.62 7.96 0.28
CA ILE A 126 6.78 7.58 -0.85
C ILE A 126 6.13 6.24 -0.52
N ALA A 127 4.82 6.23 -0.27
CA ALA A 127 4.04 5.03 -0.05
C ALA A 127 3.30 4.64 -1.34
N ILE A 128 3.47 3.40 -1.80
CA ILE A 128 2.84 2.85 -3.00
C ILE A 128 1.96 1.67 -2.60
N SER A 129 0.76 1.57 -3.19
CA SER A 129 -0.04 0.35 -3.13
C SER A 129 -0.47 -0.04 -4.54
N LYS A 130 0.08 -1.13 -5.07
CA LYS A 130 -0.35 -1.72 -6.34
C LYS A 130 -1.78 -2.23 -6.23
N GLY A 131 -2.11 -2.92 -5.13
CA GLY A 131 -3.45 -3.45 -4.91
C GLY A 131 -4.55 -2.38 -4.92
N TYR A 132 -4.25 -1.17 -4.44
CA TYR A 132 -5.19 -0.05 -4.50
C TYR A 132 -4.98 0.92 -5.67
N ARG A 133 -3.90 0.73 -6.46
CA ARG A 133 -3.43 1.69 -7.48
C ARG A 133 -3.32 3.10 -6.90
N GLN A 134 -2.75 3.21 -5.70
CA GLN A 134 -2.62 4.44 -4.94
C GLN A 134 -1.16 4.74 -4.62
N ILE A 135 -0.86 6.03 -4.51
CA ILE A 135 0.43 6.56 -4.07
C ILE A 135 0.18 7.75 -3.14
N ARG A 136 1.02 7.89 -2.14
CA ARG A 136 1.10 9.05 -1.24
C ARG A 136 2.56 9.45 -1.08
N ILE A 137 2.82 10.74 -1.10
CA ILE A 137 4.12 11.32 -0.75
C ILE A 137 3.91 12.15 0.51
N GLN A 138 4.65 11.83 1.55
CA GLN A 138 4.63 12.52 2.84
C GLN A 138 5.91 13.35 2.94
N ASN A 139 5.77 14.66 2.71
CA ASN A 139 6.87 15.61 2.85
C ASN A 139 7.00 16.04 4.31
N GLY A 140 8.24 16.07 4.83
CA GLY A 140 8.52 16.74 6.10
C GLY A 140 8.43 18.26 5.95
N ASP A 141 8.29 18.96 7.08
CA ASP A 141 8.10 20.42 7.08
C ASP A 141 9.22 21.16 6.34
N GLY A 142 10.48 20.72 6.47
CA GLY A 142 11.62 21.33 5.79
C GLY A 142 11.59 21.15 4.26
N ILE A 143 11.02 20.04 3.78
CA ILE A 143 10.78 19.83 2.34
C ILE A 143 9.65 20.74 1.87
N SER A 144 8.58 20.87 2.66
CA SER A 144 7.39 21.65 2.29
C SER A 144 7.69 23.16 2.12
N LEU A 145 8.79 23.66 2.70
CA LEU A 145 9.28 25.02 2.48
C LEU A 145 9.86 25.26 1.08
N VAL A 146 10.34 24.20 0.42
CA VAL A 146 11.02 24.28 -0.88
C VAL A 146 10.29 23.53 -1.98
N LEU A 147 9.38 22.61 -1.67
CA LEU A 147 8.61 21.82 -2.62
C LEU A 147 7.15 21.80 -2.17
N SER A 148 6.27 22.42 -2.95
CA SER A 148 4.85 22.50 -2.60
C SER A 148 4.11 21.18 -2.82
N ASP A 149 2.94 21.06 -2.18
CA ASP A 149 2.04 19.91 -2.37
C ASP A 149 1.56 19.80 -3.82
N ASP A 150 1.29 20.92 -4.49
CA ASP A 150 0.89 20.95 -5.90
C ASP A 150 2.00 20.41 -6.83
N GLU A 151 3.25 20.80 -6.58
CA GLU A 151 4.39 20.27 -7.34
C GLU A 151 4.61 18.79 -7.07
N THR A 152 4.45 18.36 -5.82
CA THR A 152 4.54 16.95 -5.44
C THR A 152 3.45 16.14 -6.12
N ALA A 153 2.22 16.66 -6.18
CA ALA A 153 1.11 16.05 -6.92
C ALA A 153 1.40 16.01 -8.43
N GLU A 154 2.00 17.04 -9.00
CA GLU A 154 2.43 17.05 -10.39
C GLU A 154 3.46 15.95 -10.69
N VAL A 155 4.44 15.75 -9.80
CA VAL A 155 5.41 14.64 -9.94
C VAL A 155 4.69 13.30 -9.95
N ILE A 156 3.71 13.08 -9.07
CA ILE A 156 2.89 11.85 -9.07
C ILE A 156 2.18 11.67 -10.42
N GLN A 157 1.50 12.71 -10.91
CA GLN A 157 0.72 12.64 -12.14
C GLN A 157 1.58 12.40 -13.38
N ASN A 158 2.75 13.01 -13.45
CA ASN A 158 3.58 13.05 -14.65
C ASN A 158 4.67 11.98 -14.67
N GLN A 159 5.14 11.50 -13.52
CA GLN A 159 6.26 10.56 -13.43
C GLN A 159 5.85 9.19 -12.92
N PHE A 160 4.90 9.08 -11.99
CA PHE A 160 4.50 7.78 -11.43
C PHE A 160 3.36 7.14 -12.22
N PHE A 161 2.22 7.84 -12.34
CA PHE A 161 1.01 7.24 -12.92
C PHE A 161 1.12 6.75 -14.36
N PRO A 162 1.84 7.40 -15.29
CA PRO A 162 1.95 6.91 -16.66
C PRO A 162 2.58 5.52 -16.75
N TYR A 163 3.56 5.23 -15.90
CA TYR A 163 4.24 3.94 -15.81
C TYR A 163 3.43 2.92 -15.01
N PHE A 164 2.80 3.33 -13.89
CA PHE A 164 1.97 2.42 -13.09
C PHE A 164 0.76 1.89 -13.87
N LYS A 165 0.21 2.68 -14.81
CA LYS A 165 -0.84 2.23 -15.74
C LYS A 165 -0.38 1.07 -16.63
N LYS A 166 0.93 0.95 -16.88
CA LYS A 166 1.56 -0.12 -17.68
C LYS A 166 2.18 -1.22 -16.81
N GLU A 167 1.96 -1.20 -15.50
CA GLU A 167 2.60 -2.09 -14.53
C GLU A 167 4.14 -1.92 -14.44
N GLU A 168 4.68 -0.81 -14.95
CA GLU A 168 6.12 -0.50 -14.96
C GLU A 168 6.53 0.21 -13.64
N TYR A 169 6.33 -0.47 -12.49
CA TYR A 169 6.50 0.15 -11.17
C TYR A 169 7.91 0.66 -10.89
N PHE A 170 8.94 -0.09 -11.27
CA PHE A 170 10.34 0.35 -11.11
C PHE A 170 10.62 1.65 -11.88
N GLU A 171 10.32 1.68 -13.18
CA GLU A 171 10.62 2.85 -14.00
C GLU A 171 9.83 4.08 -13.57
N GLY A 172 8.55 3.92 -13.20
CA GLY A 172 7.75 5.02 -12.64
C GLY A 172 8.30 5.56 -11.32
N THR A 173 8.71 4.64 -10.43
CA THR A 173 9.28 5.01 -9.12
C THR A 173 10.61 5.74 -9.29
N LYS A 174 11.49 5.21 -10.14
CA LYS A 174 12.77 5.83 -10.48
C LYS A 174 12.59 7.21 -11.13
N ALA A 175 11.70 7.34 -12.12
CA ALA A 175 11.40 8.62 -12.76
C ALA A 175 10.90 9.66 -11.76
N GLY A 176 10.01 9.26 -10.85
CA GLY A 176 9.52 10.08 -9.76
C GLY A 176 10.61 10.57 -8.81
N ILE A 177 11.46 9.66 -8.33
CA ILE A 177 12.61 10.03 -7.47
C ILE A 177 13.53 11.00 -8.18
N LEU A 178 13.91 10.72 -9.42
CA LEU A 178 14.82 11.58 -10.18
C LEU A 178 14.25 12.99 -10.37
N ARG A 179 12.93 13.11 -10.60
CA ARG A 179 12.26 14.39 -10.70
C ARG A 179 12.23 15.14 -9.37
N LEU A 180 11.96 14.47 -8.25
CA LEU A 180 12.04 15.08 -6.91
C LEU A 180 13.45 15.59 -6.63
N ILE A 181 14.47 14.77 -6.90
CA ILE A 181 15.89 15.14 -6.75
C ILE A 181 16.23 16.37 -7.60
N GLU A 182 15.79 16.41 -8.86
CA GLU A 182 16.03 17.55 -9.74
C GLU A 182 15.43 18.84 -9.19
N LEU A 183 14.19 18.79 -8.68
CA LEU A 183 13.51 19.94 -8.10
C LEU A 183 14.21 20.42 -6.81
N LEU A 184 14.59 19.50 -5.94
CA LEU A 184 15.23 19.82 -4.66
C LEU A 184 16.65 20.36 -4.85
N ARG A 185 17.46 19.79 -5.75
CA ARG A 185 18.81 20.31 -6.06
C ARG A 185 18.81 21.77 -6.54
N LYS A 186 17.71 22.26 -7.09
CA LYS A 186 17.58 23.66 -7.53
C LYS A 186 17.29 24.63 -6.38
N ARG A 187 16.97 24.13 -5.19
CA ARG A 187 16.35 24.91 -4.10
C ARG A 187 17.03 24.75 -2.74
N LEU A 188 17.91 23.76 -2.60
CA LEU A 188 18.76 23.52 -1.42
C LEU A 188 20.14 24.14 -1.64
#